data_AF-A0A660YWF9-F1
#
_entry.id   AF-A0A660YWF9-F1
#
_cell.length_a   1.000
_cell.length_b   1.000
_cell.length_c   1.000
_cell.angle_alpha   90.00
_cell.angle_beta   90.00
_cell.angle_gamma   90.00
#
_symmetry.space_group_name_H-M   'P 1'
#
loop_
_entity.id
_entity.type
_entity.pdbx_description
1 polymer ?
#
loop_
_entity_poly.entity_id
_entity_poly.type
_entity_poly.pdbx_seq_one_letter_code
_entity_poly.pdbx_strand_id
1 'polypeptide(L)' 'AEYNVVKIEANKVAFNLGDKLGRSANVVVLGLLSTIKPFSLIPEEIWLDALMSVTKNELIKPANIQAFKQGRKVLVEQM' A
#
# COMPACT_ATOMS: atom_id res chain seq x y z
N ALA A 1 24.34 1.64 -13.63
CA ALA A 1 23.11 0.82 -13.64
C ALA A 1 21.94 1.78 -13.66
N GLU A 2 20.98 1.58 -14.57
CA GLU A 2 19.73 2.34 -14.58
C GLU A 2 18.81 1.76 -13.49
N TYR A 3 18.33 2.62 -12.59
CA TYR A 3 17.38 2.24 -11.55
C TYR A 3 16.00 2.69 -11.98
N ASN A 4 14.98 1.83 -11.83
CA ASN A 4 13.59 2.25 -11.96
C ASN A 4 13.17 2.99 -10.68
N VAL A 5 13.05 4.31 -10.77
CA VAL A 5 12.64 5.16 -9.64
C VAL A 5 11.14 5.42 -9.72
N VAL A 6 10.43 5.01 -8.68
CA VAL A 6 8.97 5.18 -8.56
C VAL A 6 8.70 6.18 -7.44
N LYS A 7 8.00 7.29 -7.75
CA LYS A 7 7.62 8.30 -6.77
C LYS A 7 6.14 8.20 -6.40
N ILE A 8 5.84 8.42 -5.13
CA ILE A 8 4.47 8.39 -4.59
C ILE A 8 4.31 9.34 -3.39
N GLU A 9 3.20 10.07 -3.36
CA GLU A 9 2.75 10.87 -2.22
C GLU A 9 1.85 10.02 -1.28
N ALA A 10 2.43 9.02 -0.60
CA ALA A 10 1.65 8.02 0.15
C ALA A 10 0.82 8.64 1.30
N ASN A 11 1.35 9.68 1.95
CA ASN A 11 0.62 10.42 2.98
C ASN A 11 -0.63 11.13 2.43
N LYS A 12 -0.56 11.64 1.19
CA LYS A 12 -1.72 12.27 0.53
C LYS A 12 -2.81 11.24 0.25
N VAL A 13 -2.43 10.03 -0.18
CA VAL A 13 -3.38 8.92 -0.39
C VAL A 13 -4.04 8.51 0.93
N ALA A 14 -3.26 8.33 1.99
CA ALA A 14 -3.78 8.01 3.33
C ALA A 14 -4.71 9.12 3.85
N PHE A 15 -4.33 10.38 3.70
CA PHE A 15 -5.14 11.54 4.09
C PHE A 15 -6.50 11.54 3.38
N ASN A 16 -6.53 11.26 2.07
CA ASN A 16 -7.77 11.19 1.29
C ASN A 16 -8.70 10.03 1.72
N LEU A 17 -8.18 9.02 2.41
CA LEU A 17 -8.96 7.94 3.03
C LEU A 17 -9.47 8.28 4.44
N GLY A 18 -9.25 9.51 4.91
CA GLY A 18 -9.66 9.97 6.24
C GLY A 18 -8.61 9.74 7.33
N ASP A 19 -7.46 9.15 7.01
CA ASP A 19 -6.34 8.98 7.93
C ASP A 19 -5.50 10.27 8.02
N LYS A 20 -6.05 11.24 8.76
CA LYS A 20 -5.45 12.57 8.95
C LYS A 20 -4.09 12.54 9.64
N LEU A 21 -3.72 11.43 10.28
CA LEU A 21 -2.45 11.26 10.98
C LEU A 21 -1.42 10.47 10.14
N GLY A 22 -1.79 10.01 8.94
CA GLY A 22 -0.90 9.27 8.03
C GLY A 22 -0.45 7.90 8.53
N ARG A 23 -1.18 7.28 9.46
CA ARG A 23 -0.83 5.98 10.09
C ARG A 23 -0.83 4.79 9.11
N SER A 24 -1.55 4.91 8.00
CA SER A 24 -1.74 3.89 6.97
C SER A 24 -0.92 4.15 5.70
N ALA A 25 -0.11 5.21 5.67
CA ALA A 25 0.71 5.56 4.51
C ALA A 25 1.72 4.45 4.14
N ASN A 26 2.29 3.76 5.13
CA ASN A 26 3.13 2.58 4.88
C ASN A 26 2.35 1.45 4.21
N VAL A 27 1.07 1.25 4.55
CA VAL A 27 0.21 0.24 3.95
C VAL A 27 -0.17 0.61 2.51
N VAL A 28 -0.33 1.91 2.22
CA VAL A 28 -0.42 2.40 0.83
C VAL A 28 0.85 2.02 0.05
N VAL A 29 2.03 2.23 0.63
CA VAL A 29 3.30 1.84 -0.02
C VAL A 29 3.38 0.33 -0.24
N LEU A 30 2.92 -0.51 0.70
CA LEU A 30 2.86 -1.96 0.50
C LEU A 30 1.92 -2.34 -0.67
N GLY A 31 0.79 -1.64 -0.77
CA GLY A 31 -0.12 -1.76 -1.92
C GLY A 31 0.60 -1.49 -3.24
N LEU A 32 1.30 -0.37 -3.34
CA LEU A 32 2.09 -0.05 -4.53
C LEU A 32 3.19 -1.09 -4.78
N LEU A 33 3.93 -1.49 -3.75
CA LEU A 33 5.02 -2.46 -3.88
C LEU A 33 4.50 -3.80 -4.45
N SER A 34 3.31 -4.22 -4.03
CA SER A 34 2.66 -5.45 -4.53
C SER A 34 2.31 -5.42 -6.03
N THR A 35 2.48 -4.30 -6.74
CA THR A 35 2.28 -4.19 -8.19
C THR A 35 3.60 -4.09 -8.98
N ILE A 36 4.74 -4.00 -8.30
CA ILE A 36 6.06 -3.81 -8.90
C ILE A 36 6.84 -5.13 -8.86
N LYS A 37 7.55 -5.47 -9.95
CA LYS A 37 8.41 -6.67 -9.97
C LYS A 37 9.58 -6.53 -8.98
N PRO A 38 9.99 -7.61 -8.28
CA PRO A 38 9.46 -8.97 -8.37
C PRO A 38 8.22 -9.24 -7.50
N PHE A 39 7.84 -8.29 -6.64
CA PHE A 39 6.77 -8.45 -5.65
C PHE A 39 5.37 -8.63 -6.25
N SER A 40 5.14 -8.17 -7.48
CA SER A 40 3.91 -8.44 -8.23
C SER A 40 3.67 -9.89 -8.62
N LEU A 41 4.67 -10.77 -8.42
CA LEU A 41 4.49 -12.21 -8.56
C LEU A 41 3.76 -12.84 -7.36
N ILE A 42 3.70 -12.14 -6.21
CA ILE A 42 2.95 -12.60 -5.04
C ILE A 42 1.48 -12.19 -5.23
N PRO A 43 0.53 -13.14 -5.15
CA PRO A 43 -0.89 -12.82 -5.31
C PRO A 43 -1.40 -11.81 -4.28
N GLU A 44 -2.41 -11.02 -4.66
CA GLU A 44 -2.96 -9.95 -3.81
C GLU A 44 -3.51 -10.49 -2.49
N GLU A 45 -4.17 -11.64 -2.54
CA GLU A 45 -4.72 -12.34 -1.39
C GLU A 45 -3.65 -12.70 -0.35
N ILE A 46 -2.46 -13.11 -0.79
CA ILE A 46 -1.36 -13.46 0.12
C ILE A 46 -0.84 -12.22 0.85
N TRP A 47 -0.78 -11.07 0.16
CA TRP A 47 -0.45 -9.79 0.79
C TRP A 47 -1.49 -9.39 1.84
N LEU A 48 -2.78 -9.50 1.49
CA LEU A 48 -3.88 -9.17 2.40
C LEU A 48 -3.91 -10.10 3.62
N ASP A 49 -3.74 -11.40 3.42
CA ASP A 49 -3.68 -12.39 4.49
C ASP A 49 -2.52 -12.11 5.44
N ALA A 50 -1.33 -11.86 4.90
CA ALA A 50 -0.16 -11.47 5.69
C ALA A 50 -0.42 -10.18 6.48
N LEU A 51 -0.97 -9.14 5.83
CA LEU A 51 -1.30 -7.87 6.47
C LEU A 51 -2.33 -8.03 7.59
N MET A 52 -3.34 -8.88 7.41
CA MET A 52 -4.34 -9.16 8.43
C MET A 52 -3.77 -9.99 9.59
N SER A 53 -2.82 -10.89 9.32
CA SER A 53 -2.18 -11.69 10.37
C SER A 53 -1.32 -10.84 11.32
N VAL A 54 -0.70 -9.77 10.83
CA VAL A 54 0.14 -8.86 11.66
C VAL A 54 -0.63 -7.70 12.27
N THR A 55 -1.83 -7.40 11.74
CA THR A 55 -2.70 -6.34 12.26
C THR A 55 -3.47 -6.85 13.49
N LYS A 56 -2.92 -6.58 14.68
CA LYS A 56 -3.49 -7.05 15.97
C LYS A 56 -4.85 -6.45 16.34
N ASN A 57 -5.13 -5.24 15.89
CA ASN A 57 -6.38 -4.55 16.25
C ASN A 57 -7.40 -4.75 15.11
N GLU A 58 -8.47 -5.50 15.39
CA GLU A 58 -9.53 -5.80 14.41
C GLU A 58 -10.20 -4.52 13.87
N LEU A 59 -10.31 -3.46 14.68
CA LEU A 59 -10.96 -2.21 14.28
C LEU A 59 -10.18 -1.46 13.19
N ILE A 60 -8.87 -1.69 13.06
CA ILE A 60 -8.03 -1.01 12.05
C ILE A 60 -7.82 -1.85 10.79
N LYS A 61 -8.19 -3.14 10.80
CA LYS A 61 -8.05 -4.03 9.63
C LYS A 61 -8.75 -3.49 8.38
N PRO A 62 -10.02 -3.00 8.44
CA PRO A 62 -10.67 -2.43 7.26
C PRO A 62 -9.93 -1.23 6.68
N ALA A 63 -9.39 -0.36 7.54
CA ALA A 63 -8.60 0.80 7.10
C ALA A 63 -7.30 0.36 6.40
N ASN A 64 -6.59 -0.63 6.94
CA ASN A 64 -5.39 -1.19 6.32
C ASN A 64 -5.71 -1.87 4.97
N ILE A 65 -6.81 -2.62 4.86
CA ILE A 65 -7.25 -3.20 3.58
C ILE A 65 -7.50 -2.10 2.55
N GLN A 66 -8.22 -1.03 2.93
CA GLN A 66 -8.50 0.08 2.01
C GLN A 66 -7.23 0.81 1.57
N ALA A 67 -6.32 1.09 2.50
CA ALA A 67 -5.03 1.72 2.21
C ALA A 67 -4.20 0.87 1.23
N PHE A 68 -4.10 -0.44 1.47
CA PHE A 68 -3.39 -1.37 0.59
C PHE A 68 -4.01 -1.39 -0.81
N LYS A 69 -5.34 -1.54 -0.89
CA LYS A 69 -6.07 -1.54 -2.17
C LYS A 69 -5.94 -0.23 -2.91
N GLN A 70 -5.84 0.91 -2.22
CA GLN A 70 -5.57 2.18 -2.90
C GLN A 70 -4.13 2.30 -3.38
N GLY A 71 -3.16 1.82 -2.60
CA GLY A 71 -1.76 1.74 -3.04
C GLY A 71 -1.61 1.02 -4.38
N ARG A 72 -2.34 -0.08 -4.58
CA ARG A 72 -2.36 -0.84 -5.85
C ARG A 72 -2.93 -0.07 -7.05
N LYS A 73 -3.75 0.95 -6.80
CA LYS A 73 -4.41 1.76 -7.83
C LYS A 73 -3.67 3.08 -8.13
N VAL A 74 -2.62 3.41 -7.37
CA VAL A 74 -1.87 4.63 -7.60
C VAL A 74 -1.19 4.56 -8.96
N LEU A 75 -1.48 5.54 -9.81
CA LEU A 75 -0.69 5.79 -11.01
C LEU A 75 0.65 6.39 -10.57
N VAL A 76 1.73 5.76 -10.99
CA VAL A 76 3.08 6.21 -10.66
C VAL A 76 3.75 6.85 -11.86
N GLU A 77 4.40 7.98 -11.61
CA GLU A 77 5.30 8.60 -12.56
C GLU A 77 6.63 7.83 -12.54
N GLN A 78 7.05 7.34 -13.71
CA GLN A 78 8.37 6.74 -13.91
C GLN A 78 9.34 7.86 -14.28
N MET A 79 10.49 7.90 -13.61
CA MET A 79 11.57 8.88 -13.85
C MET A 79 12.81 8.24 -14.43
#